data_AF-A0AAW0VRE0-F1
#
_entry.id   AF-A0AAW0VRE0-F1
#
_cell.length_a   1.000
_cell.length_b   1.000
_cell.length_c   1.000
_cell.angle_alpha   90.00
_cell.angle_beta   90.00
_cell.angle_gamma   90.00
#
_symmetry.space_group_name_H-M   'P 1'
#
loop_
_entity.id
_entity.type
_entity.pdbx_description
1 polymer ?
#
loop_
_entity_poly.entity_id
_entity_poly.type
_entity_poly.pdbx_seq_one_letter_code
_entity_poly.pdbx_strand_id
1 'polypeptide(L)'
;MVKEELNYTVTYKDIPDLSPQHLKESKKKLEGINAAESARHEKEAARNTLESYILDAQDKLWQAEYEAASTEEQRTAIREMCSVLDEWIYDEGFDQDASVYKEKLGLLSKLFGPIKERVQEHRDRPEAIQARTTLILIYLSLSLLCMLVLLCIHTFKKRELAVPGQHYKSEGRWFTVTEKLYALGLHIWTYFNMVGNIYKGKGRPLTENNKTIDAQASRENAKSQRGGSRHLRTRNLSRHLKNR
;
A
#
# COMPACT_ATOMS: atom_id res chain seq x y z
N MET A 1 16.22 -77.31 -1.75
CA MET A 1 17.07 -76.27 -2.37
C MET A 1 17.79 -75.56 -1.25
N VAL A 2 19.10 -75.77 -1.14
CA VAL A 2 19.94 -75.15 -0.11
C VAL A 2 20.18 -73.70 -0.54
N LYS A 3 19.86 -72.73 0.33
CA LYS A 3 20.20 -71.31 0.12
C LYS A 3 21.49 -71.04 0.87
N GLU A 4 22.55 -70.75 0.12
CA GLU A 4 23.82 -70.30 0.69
C GLU A 4 23.82 -68.76 0.75
N GLU A 5 24.25 -68.21 1.88
CA GLU A 5 24.38 -66.77 2.07
C GLU A 5 25.67 -66.27 1.43
N LEU A 6 25.56 -65.43 0.41
CA LEU A 6 26.69 -64.80 -0.24
C LEU A 6 27.22 -63.66 0.62
N ASN A 7 28.46 -63.81 1.09
CA ASN A 7 29.20 -62.73 1.73
C ASN A 7 29.80 -61.85 0.63
N TYR A 8 29.20 -60.69 0.37
CA TYR A 8 29.68 -59.75 -0.64
C TYR A 8 30.16 -58.47 0.03
N THR A 9 31.29 -57.95 -0.44
CA THR A 9 31.87 -56.69 0.05
C THR A 9 31.57 -55.60 -0.97
N VAL A 10 30.57 -54.77 -0.70
CA VAL A 10 30.26 -53.62 -1.57
C VAL A 10 31.33 -52.56 -1.36
N THR A 11 32.19 -52.40 -2.36
CA THR A 11 33.13 -51.27 -2.44
C THR A 11 32.51 -50.21 -3.33
N TYR A 12 31.96 -49.17 -2.70
CA TYR A 12 31.48 -47.99 -3.41
C TYR A 12 32.69 -47.23 -3.98
N LYS A 13 32.81 -47.18 -5.32
CA LYS A 13 33.82 -46.37 -6.04
C LYS A 13 33.38 -44.91 -6.21
N ASP A 14 32.30 -44.52 -5.56
CA ASP A 14 31.75 -43.17 -5.63
C ASP A 14 32.61 -42.18 -4.84
N ILE A 15 32.35 -40.89 -5.09
CA ILE A 15 33.01 -39.80 -4.36
C ILE A 15 32.65 -39.94 -2.88
N PRO A 16 33.63 -39.94 -1.95
CA PRO A 16 33.35 -40.07 -0.53
C PRO A 16 32.43 -38.95 -0.05
N ASP A 17 31.48 -39.31 0.82
CA ASP A 17 30.58 -38.33 1.46
C ASP A 17 31.39 -37.25 2.18
N LEU A 18 30.93 -36.01 2.05
CA LEU A 18 31.63 -34.86 2.58
C LEU A 18 31.72 -34.95 4.11
N SER A 19 32.95 -34.90 4.65
CA SER A 19 33.16 -34.98 6.10
C SER A 19 32.39 -33.86 6.83
N PRO A 20 31.90 -34.08 8.06
CA PRO A 20 31.19 -33.05 8.83
C PRO A 20 31.99 -31.74 8.96
N GLN A 21 33.32 -31.85 8.99
CA GLN A 21 34.25 -30.72 9.08
C GLN A 21 34.29 -29.93 7.77
N HIS A 22 34.44 -30.59 6.62
CA HIS A 22 34.38 -29.94 5.31
C HIS A 22 33.02 -29.31 5.02
N LEU A 23 31.93 -29.91 5.53
CA LEU A 23 30.59 -29.35 5.46
C LEU A 23 30.46 -28.05 6.27
N LYS A 24 31.05 -28.00 7.47
CA LYS A 24 31.08 -26.80 8.32
C LYS A 24 31.93 -25.69 7.70
N GLU A 25 33.10 -26.02 7.17
CA GLU A 25 33.99 -25.09 6.47
C GLU A 25 33.32 -24.51 5.22
N SER A 26 32.67 -25.36 4.43
CA SER A 26 31.93 -24.95 3.23
C SER A 26 30.77 -24.01 3.58
N LYS A 27 30.00 -24.31 4.63
CA LYS A 27 28.93 -23.43 5.11
C LYS A 27 29.45 -22.07 5.54
N LYS A 28 30.51 -22.04 6.36
CA LYS A 28 31.14 -20.78 6.80
C LYS A 28 31.63 -19.93 5.62
N LYS A 29 32.21 -20.58 4.60
CA LYS A 29 32.64 -19.89 3.37
C LYS A 29 31.45 -19.30 2.60
N LEU A 30 30.36 -20.06 2.46
CA LEU A 30 29.13 -19.58 1.79
C LEU A 30 28.49 -18.42 2.55
N GLU A 31 28.46 -18.47 3.88
CA GLU A 31 27.96 -17.38 4.73
C GLU A 31 28.79 -16.10 4.54
N GLY A 32 30.13 -16.22 4.49
CA GLY A 32 31.00 -15.08 4.23
C GLY A 32 30.80 -14.47 2.84
N ILE A 33 30.61 -15.30 1.82
CA ILE A 33 30.31 -14.85 0.44
C ILE A 33 28.96 -14.14 0.41
N ASN A 34 27.92 -14.73 1.00
CA ASN A 34 26.58 -14.13 1.05
C ASN A 34 26.58 -12.78 1.80
N ALA A 35 27.34 -12.65 2.88
CA ALA A 35 27.45 -11.40 3.61
C ALA A 35 28.11 -10.29 2.77
N ALA A 36 29.19 -10.62 2.05
CA ALA A 36 29.85 -9.69 1.14
C ALA A 36 28.94 -9.31 -0.04
N GLU A 37 28.19 -10.26 -0.59
CA GLU A 37 27.23 -10.01 -1.67
C GLU A 37 26.07 -9.12 -1.21
N SER A 38 25.52 -9.34 -0.01
CA SER A 38 24.48 -8.48 0.56
C SER A 38 24.98 -7.05 0.75
N ALA A 39 26.15 -6.86 1.34
CA ALA A 39 26.73 -5.53 1.54
C ALA A 39 26.96 -4.79 0.22
N ARG A 40 27.47 -5.51 -0.80
CA ARG A 40 27.62 -4.95 -2.14
C ARG A 40 26.28 -4.56 -2.76
N HIS A 41 25.29 -5.44 -2.68
CA HIS A 41 23.95 -5.18 -3.21
C HIS A 41 23.27 -4.00 -2.50
N GLU A 42 23.43 -3.87 -1.18
CA GLU A 42 22.89 -2.75 -0.41
C GLU A 42 23.51 -1.42 -0.81
N LYS A 43 24.82 -1.39 -1.05
CA LYS A 43 25.53 -0.21 -1.57
C LYS A 43 25.06 0.17 -2.97
N GLU A 44 25.00 -0.80 -3.88
CA GLU A 44 24.52 -0.59 -5.25
C GLU A 44 23.05 -0.12 -5.27
N ALA A 45 22.18 -0.70 -4.43
CA ALA A 45 20.79 -0.27 -4.31
C ALA A 45 20.66 1.16 -3.76
N ALA A 46 21.45 1.53 -2.74
CA ALA A 46 21.46 2.88 -2.19
C ALA A 46 21.92 3.92 -3.22
N ARG A 47 22.97 3.60 -3.99
CA ARG A 47 23.47 4.43 -5.10
C ARG A 47 22.41 4.61 -6.18
N ASN A 48 21.82 3.52 -6.67
CA ASN A 48 20.78 3.57 -7.71
C ASN A 48 19.56 4.39 -7.26
N THR A 49 19.21 4.30 -5.97
CA THR A 49 18.11 5.09 -5.40
C THR A 49 18.43 6.58 -5.41
N LEU A 50 19.65 6.97 -5.04
CA LEU A 50 20.09 8.37 -5.08
C LEU A 50 20.12 8.90 -6.52
N GLU A 51 20.71 8.16 -7.45
CA GLU A 51 20.81 8.53 -8.86
C GLU A 51 19.43 8.70 -9.50
N SER A 52 18.53 7.73 -9.28
CA SER A 52 17.14 7.83 -9.73
C SER A 52 16.43 9.05 -9.15
N TYR A 53 16.70 9.40 -7.89
CA TYR A 53 16.10 10.56 -7.24
C TYR A 53 16.64 11.89 -7.78
N ILE A 54 17.93 11.97 -8.13
CA ILE A 54 18.53 13.15 -8.76
C ILE A 54 17.89 13.38 -10.14
N LEU A 55 17.80 12.34 -10.96
CA LEU A 55 17.19 12.42 -12.30
C LEU A 55 15.71 12.80 -12.22
N ASP A 56 14.96 12.18 -11.31
CA ASP A 56 13.54 12.48 -11.07
C ASP A 56 13.34 13.93 -10.59
N ALA A 57 14.20 14.42 -9.69
CA ALA A 57 14.14 15.80 -9.22
C ALA A 57 14.45 16.79 -10.36
N GLN A 58 15.49 16.53 -11.16
CA GLN A 58 15.83 17.38 -12.30
C GLN A 58 14.69 17.45 -13.32
N ASP A 59 14.11 16.31 -13.71
CA ASP A 59 12.98 16.27 -14.66
C ASP A 59 11.76 17.05 -14.13
N LYS A 60 11.39 16.79 -12.88
CA LYS A 60 10.23 17.43 -12.25
C LYS A 60 10.36 18.94 -12.14
N LEU A 61 11.56 19.48 -11.92
CA LEU A 61 11.77 20.92 -11.85
C LEU A 61 11.48 21.66 -13.17
N TRP A 62 11.41 20.96 -14.31
CA TRP A 62 11.01 21.51 -15.60
C TRP A 62 9.51 21.41 -15.88
N GLN A 63 8.77 20.69 -15.05
CA GLN A 63 7.33 20.55 -15.22
C GLN A 63 6.61 21.80 -14.71
N ALA A 64 5.63 22.30 -15.49
CA ALA A 64 4.90 23.53 -15.19
C ALA A 64 4.23 23.53 -13.79
N GLU A 65 3.83 22.36 -13.31
CA GLU A 65 3.22 22.21 -11.98
C GLU A 65 4.21 22.49 -10.84
N TYR A 66 5.46 22.07 -11.00
CA TYR A 66 6.53 22.34 -10.04
C TYR A 66 7.02 23.78 -10.16
N GLU A 67 7.01 24.35 -11.36
CA GLU A 67 7.29 25.76 -11.60
C GLU A 67 6.28 26.67 -10.88
N ALA A 68 5.00 26.31 -10.92
CA ALA A 68 3.93 27.04 -10.23
C ALA A 68 3.98 26.88 -8.69
N ALA A 69 4.53 25.76 -8.18
CA ALA A 69 4.57 25.45 -6.75
C ALA A 69 5.86 25.91 -6.02
N SER A 70 6.82 26.49 -6.74
CA SER A 70 8.15 26.86 -6.22
C SER A 70 8.59 28.25 -6.68
N THR A 71 9.56 28.84 -5.98
CA THR A 71 10.24 30.06 -6.45
C THR A 71 11.46 29.69 -7.31
N GLU A 72 11.94 30.62 -8.15
CA GLU A 72 13.14 30.36 -8.95
C GLU A 72 14.35 30.10 -8.06
N GLU A 73 14.51 30.80 -6.91
CA GLU A 73 15.65 30.56 -6.01
C GLU A 73 15.64 29.14 -5.43
N GLN A 74 14.46 28.60 -5.14
CA GLN A 74 14.33 27.21 -4.67
C GLN A 74 14.72 26.22 -5.76
N ARG A 75 14.31 26.47 -7.00
CA ARG A 75 14.64 25.60 -8.13
C ARG A 75 16.12 25.64 -8.46
N THR A 76 16.74 26.82 -8.46
CA THR A 76 18.18 26.95 -8.71
C THR A 76 18.99 26.24 -7.63
N ALA A 77 18.65 26.44 -6.35
CA ALA A 77 19.33 25.75 -5.25
C ALA A 77 19.22 24.23 -5.34
N ILE A 78 18.06 23.70 -5.74
CA ILE A 78 17.88 22.25 -5.92
C ILE A 78 18.66 21.75 -7.14
N ARG A 79 18.66 22.48 -8.27
CA ARG A 79 19.47 22.11 -9.45
C ARG A 79 20.95 22.07 -9.13
N GLU A 80 21.47 23.08 -8.45
CA GLU A 80 22.87 23.13 -8.01
C GLU A 80 23.19 21.95 -7.10
N MET A 81 22.32 21.65 -6.13
CA MET A 81 22.53 20.49 -5.25
C MET A 81 22.45 19.16 -6.02
N CYS A 82 21.57 19.03 -7.00
CA CYS A 82 21.52 17.87 -7.89
C CYS A 82 22.82 17.71 -8.68
N SER A 83 23.36 18.77 -9.26
CA SER A 83 24.63 18.73 -9.99
C SER A 83 25.81 18.34 -9.10
N VAL A 84 25.90 18.92 -7.90
CA VAL A 84 26.95 18.58 -6.92
C VAL A 84 26.84 17.11 -6.46
N LEU A 85 25.63 16.60 -6.26
CA LEU A 85 25.43 15.20 -5.89
C LEU A 85 25.72 14.24 -7.04
N ASP A 86 25.42 14.63 -8.28
CA ASP A 86 25.71 13.84 -9.47
C ASP A 86 27.22 13.69 -9.67
N GLU A 87 27.97 14.80 -9.59
CA GLU A 87 29.44 14.78 -9.63
C GLU A 87 30.03 13.96 -8.47
N TRP A 88 29.48 14.11 -7.27
CA TRP A 88 29.92 13.35 -6.09
C TRP A 88 29.77 11.84 -6.25
N ILE A 89 28.74 11.35 -6.96
CA ILE A 89 28.55 9.90 -7.19
C ILE A 89 29.70 9.30 -8.02
N TYR A 90 30.26 10.06 -8.96
CA TYR A 90 31.33 9.60 -9.85
C TYR A 90 32.73 9.79 -9.27
N ASP A 91 32.93 10.79 -8.40
CA ASP A 91 34.23 11.08 -7.79
C ASP A 91 34.41 10.37 -6.43
N GLU A 92 33.93 10.99 -5.36
CA GLU A 92 34.15 10.53 -3.98
C GLU A 92 33.22 9.38 -3.57
N GLY A 93 32.11 9.19 -4.30
CA GLY A 93 31.05 8.25 -3.98
C GLY A 93 31.45 6.78 -4.15
N PHE A 94 32.41 6.46 -5.02
CA PHE A 94 32.70 5.08 -5.42
C PHE A 94 33.02 4.15 -4.24
N ASP A 95 33.76 4.64 -3.23
CA ASP A 95 34.20 3.83 -2.08
C ASP A 95 33.37 4.05 -0.81
N GLN A 96 32.29 4.83 -0.89
CA GLN A 96 31.47 5.16 0.28
C GLN A 96 30.54 4.03 0.71
N ASP A 97 30.14 4.09 1.98
CA ASP A 97 29.18 3.16 2.58
C ASP A 97 27.73 3.49 2.17
N ALA A 98 26.85 2.47 2.19
CA ALA A 98 25.43 2.62 1.88
C ALA A 98 24.70 3.66 2.76
N SER A 99 25.17 3.90 3.99
CA SER A 99 24.65 4.94 4.89
C SER A 99 24.83 6.36 4.33
N VAL A 100 26.00 6.67 3.77
CA VAL A 100 26.33 8.01 3.24
C VAL A 100 25.41 8.36 2.07
N TYR A 101 25.12 7.41 1.18
CA TYR A 101 24.16 7.59 0.09
C TYR A 101 22.76 7.96 0.60
N LYS A 102 22.31 7.31 1.68
CA LYS A 102 21.00 7.60 2.30
C LYS A 102 20.98 8.99 2.97
N GLU A 103 22.08 9.40 3.58
CA GLU A 103 22.21 10.74 4.16
C GLU A 103 22.12 11.84 3.09
N LYS A 104 22.88 11.68 1.98
CA LYS A 104 22.83 12.60 0.84
C LYS A 104 21.43 12.66 0.21
N LEU A 105 20.77 11.51 0.06
CA LEU A 105 19.36 11.46 -0.36
C LEU A 105 18.46 12.22 0.60
N GLY A 106 18.67 12.08 1.91
CA GLY A 106 17.94 12.81 2.94
C GLY A 106 18.11 14.33 2.84
N LEU A 107 19.31 14.82 2.49
CA LEU A 107 19.56 16.25 2.27
C LEU A 107 18.79 16.79 1.06
N LEU A 108 18.86 16.10 -0.07
CA LEU A 108 18.14 16.50 -1.28
C LEU A 108 16.62 16.43 -1.06
N SER A 109 16.15 15.37 -0.37
CA SER A 109 14.73 15.18 -0.05
C SER A 109 14.17 16.26 0.87
N LYS A 110 14.96 16.80 1.81
CA LYS A 110 14.53 17.93 2.64
C LYS A 110 14.26 19.20 1.83
N LEU A 111 15.02 19.43 0.75
CA LEU A 111 14.84 20.59 -0.11
C LEU A 111 13.70 20.37 -1.12
N PHE A 112 13.64 19.21 -1.75
CA PHE A 112 12.67 18.92 -2.81
C PHE A 112 11.31 18.44 -2.29
N GLY A 113 11.27 17.80 -1.12
CA GLY A 113 10.07 17.25 -0.48
C GLY A 113 8.92 18.26 -0.35
N PRO A 114 9.14 19.47 0.20
CA PRO A 114 8.08 20.47 0.34
C PRO A 114 7.45 20.89 -0.99
N ILE A 115 8.22 20.95 -2.08
CA ILE A 115 7.70 21.30 -3.41
C ILE A 115 6.84 20.15 -3.92
N LYS A 116 7.32 18.91 -3.81
CA LYS A 116 6.58 17.72 -4.20
C LYS A 116 5.25 17.60 -3.44
N GLU A 117 5.24 17.90 -2.14
CA GLU A 117 4.03 17.90 -1.31
C GLU A 117 3.02 18.94 -1.79
N ARG A 118 3.45 20.17 -2.08
CA ARG A 118 2.56 21.22 -2.62
C ARG A 118 1.94 20.83 -3.96
N VAL A 119 2.74 20.24 -4.86
CA VAL A 119 2.24 19.76 -6.17
C VAL A 119 1.23 18.64 -5.97
N GLN A 120 1.53 17.68 -5.09
CA GLN A 120 0.62 16.58 -4.79
C GLN A 120 -0.70 17.08 -4.18
N GLU A 121 -0.63 18.01 -3.22
CA GLU A 121 -1.82 18.64 -2.65
C GLU A 121 -2.64 19.34 -3.73
N HIS A 122 -2.01 20.09 -4.63
CA HIS A 122 -2.69 20.78 -5.71
C HIS A 122 -3.41 19.80 -6.66
N ARG A 123 -2.81 18.65 -6.95
CA ARG A 123 -3.41 17.57 -7.75
C ARG A 123 -4.61 16.91 -7.06
N ASP A 124 -4.50 16.64 -5.77
CA ASP A 124 -5.49 15.87 -5.01
C ASP A 124 -6.68 16.73 -4.54
N ARG A 125 -6.45 18.03 -4.34
CA ARG A 125 -7.45 18.98 -3.85
C ARG A 125 -8.75 19.04 -4.67
N PRO A 126 -8.75 19.10 -6.02
CA PRO A 126 -10.01 19.15 -6.78
C PRO A 126 -10.87 17.91 -6.58
N GLU A 127 -10.27 16.71 -6.57
CA GLU A 127 -10.99 15.46 -6.33
C GLU A 127 -11.57 15.44 -4.91
N ALA A 128 -10.79 15.85 -3.91
CA ALA A 128 -11.25 15.92 -2.52
C ALA A 128 -12.41 16.92 -2.34
N ILE A 129 -12.37 18.07 -3.03
CA ILE A 129 -13.46 19.06 -3.02
C ILE A 129 -14.70 18.49 -3.71
N GLN A 130 -14.55 17.83 -4.86
CA GLN A 130 -15.67 17.19 -5.55
C GLN A 130 -16.32 16.11 -4.68
N ALA A 131 -15.52 15.23 -4.08
CA ALA A 131 -16.03 14.22 -3.17
C ALA A 131 -16.76 14.83 -1.95
N ARG A 132 -16.23 15.91 -1.38
CA ARG A 132 -16.90 16.62 -0.27
C ARG A 132 -18.21 17.26 -0.73
N THR A 133 -18.23 17.94 -1.86
CA THR A 133 -19.42 18.63 -2.37
C THR A 133 -20.53 17.65 -2.75
N THR A 134 -20.21 16.54 -3.41
CA THR A 134 -21.19 15.49 -3.73
C THR A 134 -21.83 14.90 -2.47
N LEU A 135 -21.05 14.63 -1.43
CA LEU A 135 -21.58 14.17 -0.14
C LEU A 135 -22.54 15.18 0.49
N ILE A 136 -22.21 16.48 0.46
CA ILE A 136 -23.09 17.54 0.98
C ILE A 136 -24.41 17.59 0.18
N LEU A 137 -24.34 17.50 -1.15
CA LEU A 137 -25.53 17.52 -2.00
C LEU A 137 -26.44 16.29 -1.76
N ILE A 138 -25.85 15.11 -1.59
CA ILE A 138 -26.60 13.89 -1.24
C ILE A 138 -27.26 14.04 0.13
N TYR A 139 -26.54 14.56 1.12
CA TYR A 139 -27.09 14.75 2.46
C TYR A 139 -28.25 15.76 2.48
N LEU A 140 -28.10 16.89 1.78
CA LEU A 140 -29.12 17.93 1.70
C LEU A 140 -30.38 17.43 0.98
N SER A 141 -30.22 16.70 -0.14
CA SER A 141 -31.34 16.12 -0.88
C SER A 141 -32.10 15.06 -0.07
N LEU A 142 -31.40 14.20 0.67
CA LEU A 142 -32.04 13.23 1.55
C LEU A 142 -32.79 13.89 2.71
N SER A 143 -32.19 14.92 3.32
CA SER A 143 -32.82 15.67 4.41
C SER A 143 -34.11 16.36 3.95
N LEU A 144 -34.08 17.01 2.78
CA LEU A 144 -35.26 17.62 2.16
C LEU A 144 -36.34 16.59 1.84
N LEU A 145 -35.97 15.45 1.26
CA LEU A 145 -36.91 14.36 0.96
C LEU A 145 -37.57 13.84 2.25
N CYS A 146 -36.80 13.66 3.32
CA CYS A 146 -37.33 13.25 4.62
C CYS A 146 -38.33 14.27 5.18
N MET A 147 -38.01 15.57 5.13
CA MET A 147 -38.91 16.64 5.58
C MET A 147 -40.21 16.67 4.78
N LEU A 148 -40.15 16.49 3.45
CA LEU A 148 -41.34 16.42 2.60
C LEU A 148 -42.21 15.21 2.95
N VAL A 149 -41.60 14.04 3.18
CA VAL A 149 -42.32 12.83 3.61
C VAL A 149 -43.00 13.05 4.97
N LEU A 150 -42.31 13.64 5.93
CA LEU A 150 -42.86 13.94 7.26
C LEU A 150 -43.99 14.98 7.18
N LEU A 151 -43.87 16.00 6.32
CA LEU A 151 -44.93 16.98 6.10
C LEU A 151 -46.17 16.35 5.47
N CYS A 152 -46.00 15.42 4.52
CA CYS A 152 -47.09 14.64 3.93
C CYS A 152 -47.81 13.80 4.99
N ILE A 153 -47.06 13.14 5.88
CA ILE A 153 -47.64 12.35 6.98
C ILE A 153 -48.41 13.26 7.96
N HIS A 154 -47.85 14.43 8.31
CA HIS A 154 -48.48 15.38 9.23
C HIS A 154 -49.76 16.01 8.66
N THR A 155 -49.73 16.43 7.39
CA THR A 155 -50.90 17.00 6.72
C THR A 155 -52.03 15.97 6.56
N PHE A 156 -51.69 14.71 6.31
CA PHE A 156 -52.65 13.60 6.30
C PHE A 156 -53.29 13.38 7.68
N LYS A 157 -52.47 13.33 8.76
CA LYS A 157 -52.96 13.16 10.14
C LYS A 157 -53.88 14.29 10.59
N LYS A 158 -53.58 15.54 10.20
CA LYS A 158 -54.44 16.71 10.49
C LYS A 158 -55.78 16.65 9.76
N ARG A 159 -55.80 16.17 8.51
CA ARG A 159 -57.04 16.05 7.72
C ARG A 159 -57.96 14.95 8.26
N GLU A 160 -57.39 13.90 8.84
CA GLU A 160 -58.10 12.81 9.51
C GLU A 160 -58.76 13.24 10.83
N LEU A 161 -58.12 14.14 11.61
CA LEU A 161 -58.67 14.66 12.88
C LEU A 161 -59.73 15.77 12.70
N ALA A 162 -59.79 16.42 11.54
CA ALA A 162 -60.70 17.54 11.27
C ALA A 162 -62.12 17.13 10.84
N VAL A 163 -62.38 15.83 10.68
CA VAL A 163 -63.72 15.29 10.38
C VAL A 163 -64.26 14.55 11.61
N PRO A 164 -65.01 15.21 12.50
CA PRO A 164 -65.65 14.52 13.62
C PRO A 164 -66.90 13.81 13.08
N GLY A 165 -66.85 12.48 12.99
CA GLY A 165 -68.08 11.67 12.93
C GLY A 165 -68.35 10.84 11.67
N GLN A 166 -67.34 10.35 10.95
CA GLN A 166 -67.54 9.16 10.11
C GLN A 166 -66.47 8.11 10.38
N HIS A 167 -66.88 7.05 11.09
CA HIS A 167 -66.21 5.75 11.01
C HIS A 167 -66.30 5.27 9.55
N TYR A 168 -65.26 5.54 8.76
CA TYR A 168 -65.11 4.89 7.45
C TYR A 168 -64.64 3.45 7.68
N LYS A 169 -65.60 2.57 7.93
CA LYS A 169 -65.45 1.12 7.80
C LYS A 169 -65.25 0.80 6.31
N SER A 170 -64.03 0.91 5.83
CA SER A 170 -63.58 0.16 4.65
C SER A 170 -62.07 -0.08 4.72
N GLU A 171 -61.76 -1.24 5.29
CA GLU A 171 -60.63 -2.11 4.97
C GLU A 171 -59.22 -1.65 5.36
N GLY A 172 -58.54 -2.54 6.08
CA GLY A 172 -57.19 -2.44 6.64
C GLY A 172 -56.04 -2.31 5.63
N ARG A 173 -56.26 -1.62 4.50
CA ARG A 173 -55.22 -1.28 3.53
C ARG A 173 -54.36 -0.11 4.02
N TRP A 174 -54.93 0.89 4.69
CA TRP A 174 -54.21 2.12 5.07
C TRP A 174 -53.17 1.92 6.17
N PHE A 175 -53.48 1.13 7.21
CA PHE A 175 -52.50 0.79 8.26
C PHE A 175 -51.27 0.06 7.68
N THR A 176 -51.46 -0.77 6.66
CA THR A 176 -50.34 -1.44 5.98
C THR A 176 -49.50 -0.49 5.14
N VAL A 177 -50.06 0.59 4.59
CA VAL A 177 -49.28 1.56 3.80
C VAL A 177 -48.40 2.40 4.73
N THR A 178 -48.91 2.81 5.89
CA THR A 178 -48.13 3.54 6.89
C THR A 178 -47.04 2.66 7.53
N GLU A 179 -47.33 1.40 7.84
CA GLU A 179 -46.31 0.45 8.32
C GLU A 179 -45.26 0.14 7.24
N LYS A 180 -45.67 -0.02 5.97
CA LYS A 180 -44.75 -0.22 4.84
C LYS A 180 -43.88 1.02 4.59
N LEU A 181 -44.41 2.23 4.76
CA LEU A 181 -43.64 3.47 4.66
C LEU A 181 -42.64 3.62 5.82
N TYR A 182 -43.03 3.26 7.04
CA TYR A 182 -42.11 3.21 8.19
C TYR A 182 -41.03 2.14 8.01
N ALA A 183 -41.39 0.95 7.51
CA ALA A 183 -40.45 -0.12 7.20
C ALA A 183 -39.49 0.28 6.07
N LEU A 184 -39.99 0.93 5.01
CA LEU A 184 -39.17 1.50 3.94
C LEU A 184 -38.23 2.58 4.49
N GLY A 185 -38.71 3.42 5.41
CA GLY A 185 -37.90 4.41 6.13
C GLY A 185 -36.79 3.76 6.96
N LEU A 186 -37.07 2.65 7.66
CA LEU A 186 -36.07 1.88 8.40
C LEU A 186 -35.06 1.18 7.47
N HIS A 187 -35.50 0.69 6.30
CA HIS A 187 -34.62 0.14 5.26
C HIS A 187 -33.72 1.21 4.63
N ILE A 188 -34.26 2.40 4.36
CA ILE A 188 -33.47 3.54 3.86
C ILE A 188 -32.49 4.00 4.94
N TRP A 189 -32.88 4.04 6.21
CA TRP A 189 -32.01 4.40 7.34
C TRP A 189 -30.89 3.38 7.54
N THR A 190 -31.19 2.07 7.51
CA THR A 190 -30.17 1.01 7.58
C THR A 190 -29.25 1.00 6.36
N TYR A 191 -29.78 1.26 5.16
CA TYR A 191 -28.97 1.45 3.95
C TYR A 191 -28.06 2.67 4.07
N PHE A 192 -28.55 3.80 4.59
CA PHE A 192 -27.73 4.99 4.87
C PHE A 192 -26.69 4.74 5.96
N ASN A 193 -27.00 3.94 6.98
CA ASN A 193 -26.06 3.57 8.04
C ASN A 193 -24.98 2.61 7.51
N MET A 194 -25.36 1.68 6.63
CA MET A 194 -24.44 0.79 5.92
C MET A 194 -23.53 1.55 4.95
N VAL A 195 -24.10 2.43 4.12
CA VAL A 195 -23.34 3.30 3.20
C VAL A 195 -22.46 4.27 3.98
N GLY A 196 -22.97 4.86 5.06
CA GLY A 196 -22.20 5.68 6.01
C GLY A 196 -21.05 4.92 6.66
N ASN A 197 -21.22 3.63 6.99
CA ASN A 197 -20.15 2.77 7.48
C ASN A 197 -19.15 2.40 6.37
N ILE A 198 -19.58 2.26 5.12
CA ILE A 198 -18.70 2.07 3.97
C ILE A 198 -17.85 3.32 3.72
N TYR A 199 -18.40 4.53 3.90
CA TYR A 199 -17.65 5.79 3.79
C TYR A 199 -16.78 6.07 5.03
N LYS A 200 -17.20 5.68 6.25
CA LYS A 200 -16.35 5.70 7.44
C LYS A 200 -15.19 4.69 7.35
N GLY A 201 -15.38 3.55 6.66
CA GLY A 201 -14.33 2.57 6.37
C GLY A 201 -13.45 2.93 5.15
N LYS A 202 -13.87 3.88 4.31
CA LYS A 202 -13.11 4.42 3.18
C LYS A 202 -12.50 5.80 3.44
N GLY A 203 -12.82 6.42 4.58
CA GLY A 203 -12.08 7.56 5.10
C GLY A 203 -10.70 7.08 5.51
N ARG A 204 -9.77 7.06 4.54
CA ARG A 204 -8.34 6.95 4.85
C ARG A 204 -8.02 8.01 5.89
N PRO A 205 -7.48 7.64 7.07
CA PRO A 205 -6.87 8.65 7.92
C PRO A 205 -5.76 9.31 7.09
N LEU A 206 -5.70 10.64 7.10
CA LEU A 206 -4.70 11.48 6.40
C LEU A 206 -3.25 11.23 6.89
N THR A 207 -2.97 10.10 7.53
CA THR A 207 -1.67 9.69 8.08
C THR A 207 -1.21 8.31 7.60
N GLU A 208 -1.95 7.64 6.70
CA GLU A 208 -1.70 6.23 6.35
C GLU A 208 -1.04 5.99 4.98
N ASN A 209 -0.82 7.04 4.18
CA ASN A 209 -0.15 6.90 2.89
C ASN A 209 1.38 6.64 3.04
N ASN A 210 2.01 7.01 4.15
CA ASN A 210 3.40 6.61 4.41
C ASN A 210 3.53 5.16 4.92
N LYS A 211 2.52 4.64 5.64
CA LYS A 211 2.57 3.26 6.16
C LYS A 211 2.26 2.21 5.09
N THR A 212 1.46 2.54 4.09
CA THR A 212 1.08 1.61 3.02
C THR A 212 2.20 1.41 2.00
N ILE A 213 2.97 2.46 1.71
CA ILE A 213 4.18 2.37 0.87
C ILE A 213 5.27 1.56 1.59
N ASP A 214 5.49 1.79 2.89
CA ASP A 214 6.46 1.02 3.70
C ASP A 214 6.02 -0.44 3.90
N ALA A 215 4.71 -0.71 4.02
CA ALA A 215 4.17 -2.07 4.12
C ALA A 215 4.18 -2.82 2.78
N GLN A 216 4.03 -2.13 1.64
CA GLN A 216 4.20 -2.72 0.31
C GLN A 216 5.67 -3.01 0.02
N ALA A 217 6.57 -2.08 0.33
CA ALA A 217 8.02 -2.29 0.23
C ALA A 217 8.50 -3.44 1.15
N SER A 218 7.98 -3.52 2.38
CA SER A 218 8.29 -4.62 3.32
C SER A 218 7.70 -5.97 2.87
N ARG A 219 6.52 -5.98 2.22
CA ARG A 219 5.91 -7.20 1.68
C ARG A 219 6.60 -7.68 0.40
N GLU A 220 7.11 -6.79 -0.44
CA GLU A 220 7.91 -7.14 -1.61
C GLU A 220 9.30 -7.66 -1.22
N ASN A 221 9.95 -7.05 -0.23
CA ASN A 221 11.18 -7.59 0.36
C ASN A 221 10.96 -8.97 1.02
N ALA A 222 9.84 -9.16 1.73
CA ALA A 222 9.49 -10.46 2.31
C ALA A 222 9.12 -11.52 1.25
N LYS A 223 8.57 -11.13 0.09
CA LYS A 223 8.32 -12.03 -1.04
C LYS A 223 9.61 -12.41 -1.77
N SER A 224 10.57 -11.49 -1.90
CA SER A 224 11.91 -11.76 -2.41
C SER A 224 12.66 -12.79 -1.53
N GLN A 225 12.65 -12.59 -0.21
CA GLN A 225 13.26 -13.54 0.74
C GLN A 225 12.53 -14.90 0.80
N ARG A 226 11.19 -14.93 0.71
CA ARG A 226 10.43 -16.20 0.62
C ARG A 226 10.63 -16.91 -0.72
N GLY A 227 10.86 -16.20 -1.82
CA GLY A 227 11.20 -16.75 -3.13
C GLY A 227 12.56 -17.48 -3.11
N GLY A 228 13.58 -16.87 -2.51
CA GLY A 228 14.89 -17.50 -2.29
C GLY A 228 14.81 -18.72 -1.36
N SER A 229 14.01 -18.65 -0.29
CA SER A 229 13.83 -19.75 0.66
C SER A 229 13.02 -20.93 0.06
N ARG A 230 12.05 -20.67 -0.81
CA ARG A 230 11.28 -21.72 -1.53
C ARG A 230 12.15 -22.43 -2.58
N HIS A 231 13.06 -21.69 -3.24
CA HIS A 231 14.03 -22.25 -4.19
C HIS A 231 15.14 -23.09 -3.51
N LEU A 232 15.51 -22.76 -2.26
CA LEU A 232 16.39 -23.58 -1.42
C LEU A 232 15.68 -24.84 -0.87
N ARG A 233 14.38 -24.76 -0.57
CA ARG A 233 13.60 -25.90 -0.06
C ARG A 233 13.32 -26.96 -1.14
N THR A 234 13.06 -26.56 -2.38
CA THR A 234 12.91 -27.48 -3.52
C THR A 234 14.23 -28.17 -3.86
N ARG A 235 15.37 -27.46 -3.79
CA ARG A 235 16.71 -28.07 -3.95
C ARG A 235 17.05 -29.09 -2.86
N ASN A 236 16.65 -28.86 -1.61
CA ASN A 236 16.88 -29.81 -0.52
C ASN A 236 15.94 -31.04 -0.57
N LEU A 237 14.68 -30.88 -1.00
CA LEU A 237 13.78 -32.03 -1.23
C LEU A 237 14.24 -32.90 -2.42
N SER A 238 14.72 -32.29 -3.52
CA SER A 238 15.29 -33.04 -4.65
C SER A 238 16.59 -33.76 -4.32
N ARG A 239 17.38 -33.29 -3.32
CA ARG A 239 18.54 -34.03 -2.80
C ARG A 239 18.14 -35.20 -1.90
N HIS A 240 17.07 -35.06 -1.11
CA HIS A 240 16.62 -36.12 -0.21
C HIS A 240 15.93 -37.29 -0.93
N LEU A 241 15.29 -37.02 -2.08
CA LEU A 241 14.72 -38.06 -2.96
C LEU A 241 15.77 -38.77 -3.84
N LYS A 242 17.02 -38.27 -3.87
CA LYS A 242 18.14 -38.87 -4.63
C LYS A 242 19.08 -39.70 -3.75
N ASN A 243 18.89 -39.67 -2.42
CA ASN A 243 19.66 -40.39 -1.40
C ASN A 243 18.82 -41.47 -0.66
N ARG A 244 17.74 -41.94 -1.29
CA ARG A 244 17.05 -43.20 -0.97
C ARG A 244 17.15 -44.11 -2.18
#